data_AF-A0A1E5QWQ1-F1
#
_entry.id   AF-A0A1E5QWQ1-F1
#
_cell.length_a   1.000
_cell.length_b   1.000
_cell.length_c   1.000
_cell.angle_alpha   90.00
_cell.angle_beta   90.00
_cell.angle_gamma   90.00
#
_symmetry.space_group_name_H-M   'P 1'
#
loop_
_entity.id
_entity.type
_entity.pdbx_description
1 polymer ?
#
loop_
_entity_poly.entity_id
_entity_poly.type
_entity_poly.pdbx_seq_one_letter_code
_entity_poly.pdbx_strand_id
1 'polypeptide(L)'
;MTRKKTRTGTGLGSSKSKVNITLSPEANETLVALAKETGLTKSKLFDQILVGGFVINSHSADTKVVLHDEGEQKFLITEVDDNDKDGESDSGSLNNNAIEEEIKNHQAKIAELEQEINKQKNLVADKSKTNQDLETKLQAQQDKVGSIQKELEDKNNQIKNLEDNFKKVTQDSEKSDNSDELKNLNQELNSAYNSIKNLENKQSELSSLVEEKEKYIRELTDKFFTLKEEVKNSDNNEQLSSIIDQLKKEIADYRQQVAHKEQEKVALSQNYATKQNSIIQGLTKENTQLKQENANLNKRLMDLQSVASIGEKMLNKWRNTNNY
;
A
#
# COMPACT_ATOMS: atom_id res chain seq x y z
N MET A 1 -36.88 4.11 4.10
CA MET A 1 -37.99 4.38 5.05
C MET A 1 -38.71 3.08 5.35
N THR A 2 -38.49 2.50 6.52
CA THR A 2 -39.05 1.20 6.93
C THR A 2 -39.87 1.39 8.20
N ARG A 3 -41.20 1.31 8.10
CA ARG A 3 -42.12 1.48 9.24
C ARG A 3 -42.23 0.18 10.04
N LYS A 4 -41.83 0.21 11.32
CA LYS A 4 -42.15 -0.83 12.32
C LYS A 4 -43.56 -0.59 12.87
N LYS A 5 -44.41 -1.63 12.85
CA LYS A 5 -45.72 -1.65 13.50
C LYS A 5 -45.58 -2.06 14.96
N THR A 6 -46.06 -1.24 15.89
CA THR A 6 -46.26 -1.60 17.30
C THR A 6 -47.68 -2.13 17.50
N ARG A 7 -47.79 -3.33 18.07
CA ARG A 7 -49.07 -3.96 18.44
C ARG A 7 -49.23 -3.85 19.96
N THR A 8 -50.14 -2.99 20.39
CA THR A 8 -50.61 -2.87 21.78
C THR A 8 -51.60 -3.99 22.07
N GLY A 9 -51.31 -4.80 23.09
CA GLY A 9 -52.23 -5.79 23.64
C GLY A 9 -52.75 -5.34 24.99
N THR A 10 -54.04 -5.04 25.07
CA THR A 10 -54.82 -4.84 26.29
C THR A 10 -55.20 -6.19 26.88
N GLY A 11 -54.85 -6.44 28.14
CA GLY A 11 -55.29 -7.61 28.89
C GLY A 11 -55.57 -7.24 30.34
N LEU A 12 -56.85 -7.10 30.67
CA LEU A 12 -57.35 -7.17 32.05
C LEU A 12 -57.00 -8.54 32.62
N GLY A 13 -56.34 -8.57 33.78
CA GLY A 13 -56.09 -9.79 34.53
C GLY A 13 -55.53 -9.45 35.90
N SER A 14 -56.34 -9.76 36.92
CA SER A 14 -56.09 -9.83 38.37
C SER A 14 -54.89 -9.06 38.95
N SER A 15 -55.16 -8.24 39.96
CA SER A 15 -54.20 -7.51 40.79
C SER A 15 -53.01 -8.38 41.21
N LYS A 16 -51.94 -8.37 40.41
CA LYS A 16 -50.66 -8.98 40.78
C LYS A 16 -49.99 -8.07 41.79
N SER A 17 -49.84 -8.54 43.04
CA SER A 17 -48.96 -7.87 43.99
C SER A 17 -47.55 -7.95 43.40
N LYS A 18 -47.03 -6.83 42.93
CA LYS A 18 -45.65 -6.76 42.42
C LYS A 18 -44.75 -6.49 43.62
N VAL A 19 -44.27 -7.55 44.25
CA VAL A 19 -43.23 -7.45 45.27
C VAL A 19 -41.88 -7.56 44.57
N ASN A 20 -41.16 -6.45 44.44
CA ASN A 20 -39.83 -6.40 43.83
C ASN A 20 -38.78 -6.84 44.85
N ILE A 21 -38.67 -8.15 45.07
CA ILE A 21 -37.61 -8.73 45.92
C ILE A 21 -36.58 -9.39 45.01
N THR A 22 -35.32 -9.01 45.16
CA THR A 22 -34.19 -9.69 44.53
C THR A 22 -33.80 -10.87 45.42
N LEU A 23 -33.92 -12.08 44.88
CA LEU A 23 -33.53 -13.31 45.57
C LEU A 23 -32.08 -13.63 45.25
N SER A 24 -31.34 -14.15 46.24
CA SER A 24 -30.04 -14.76 45.98
C SER A 24 -30.20 -15.98 45.05
N PRO A 25 -29.15 -16.38 44.31
CA PRO A 25 -29.20 -17.56 43.45
C PRO A 25 -29.65 -18.82 44.19
N GLU A 26 -29.13 -19.05 45.40
CA GLU A 26 -29.51 -20.17 46.29
C GLU A 26 -30.99 -20.12 46.71
N ALA A 27 -31.51 -18.93 47.04
CA ALA A 27 -32.92 -18.75 47.37
C ALA A 27 -33.84 -19.00 46.16
N ASN A 28 -33.38 -18.67 44.95
CA ASN A 28 -34.14 -18.97 43.74
C ASN A 28 -34.12 -20.47 43.42
N GLU A 29 -33.01 -21.17 43.63
CA GLU A 29 -32.91 -22.62 43.44
C GLU A 29 -33.81 -23.40 44.41
N THR A 30 -33.77 -23.05 45.70
CA THR A 30 -34.65 -23.64 46.72
C THR A 30 -36.13 -23.40 46.41
N LEU A 31 -36.48 -22.20 45.92
CA LEU A 31 -37.84 -21.92 45.48
C LEU A 31 -38.25 -22.75 44.24
N VAL A 32 -37.34 -23.01 43.30
CA VAL A 32 -37.61 -23.90 42.15
C VAL A 32 -37.90 -25.31 42.65
N ALA A 33 -37.10 -25.81 43.59
CA ALA A 33 -37.25 -27.14 44.16
C ALA A 33 -38.61 -27.30 44.85
N LEU A 34 -38.98 -26.34 45.71
CA LEU A 34 -40.27 -26.34 46.39
C LEU A 34 -41.45 -26.22 45.42
N ALA A 35 -41.37 -25.34 44.42
CA ALA A 35 -42.40 -25.21 43.41
C ALA A 35 -42.64 -26.52 42.64
N LYS A 36 -41.57 -27.27 42.36
CA LYS A 36 -41.62 -28.59 41.70
C LYS A 36 -42.26 -29.64 42.61
N GLU A 37 -41.95 -29.63 43.90
CA GLU A 37 -42.46 -30.58 44.89
C GLU A 37 -43.95 -30.34 45.21
N THR A 38 -44.40 -29.09 45.25
CA THR A 38 -45.80 -28.74 45.48
C THR A 38 -46.66 -28.72 44.21
N GLY A 39 -46.06 -28.90 43.02
CA GLY A 39 -46.75 -28.82 41.73
C GLY A 39 -47.29 -27.44 41.37
N LEU A 40 -46.76 -26.37 41.99
CA LEU A 40 -47.20 -24.98 41.78
C LEU A 40 -46.19 -24.20 40.95
N THR A 41 -46.66 -23.14 40.28
CA THR A 41 -45.72 -22.21 39.61
C THR A 41 -45.08 -21.29 40.66
N LYS A 42 -43.81 -20.88 40.43
CA LYS A 42 -43.05 -20.02 41.36
C LYS A 42 -43.83 -18.80 41.87
N SER A 43 -44.54 -18.11 40.96
CA SER A 43 -45.35 -16.94 41.30
C SER A 43 -46.51 -17.29 42.23
N LYS A 44 -47.18 -18.42 41.99
CA LYS A 44 -48.33 -18.85 42.80
C LYS A 44 -47.90 -19.40 44.15
N LEU A 45 -46.73 -20.04 44.21
CA LEU A 45 -46.06 -20.43 45.46
C LEU A 45 -45.73 -19.18 46.30
N PHE A 46 -45.13 -18.16 45.70
CA PHE A 46 -44.82 -16.90 46.40
C PHE A 46 -46.07 -16.19 46.92
N ASP A 47 -47.12 -16.08 46.09
CA ASP A 47 -48.38 -15.47 46.50
C ASP A 47 -49.02 -16.23 47.68
N GLN A 48 -48.96 -17.56 47.69
CA GLN A 48 -49.45 -18.36 48.80
C GLN A 48 -48.59 -18.26 50.06
N ILE A 49 -47.27 -18.06 49.95
CA ILE A 49 -46.41 -17.77 51.12
C ILE A 49 -46.78 -16.41 51.71
N LEU A 50 -46.94 -15.39 50.88
CA LEU A 50 -47.28 -14.03 51.32
C LEU A 50 -48.66 -13.93 51.99
N VAL A 51 -49.62 -14.73 51.53
CA VAL A 51 -50.97 -14.78 52.11
C VAL A 51 -51.08 -15.80 53.27
N GLY A 52 -49.97 -16.47 53.64
CA GLY A 52 -49.96 -17.44 54.74
C GLY A 52 -50.71 -18.74 54.44
N GLY A 53 -50.87 -19.09 53.17
CA GLY A 53 -51.60 -20.29 52.69
C GLY A 53 -50.84 -21.60 52.83
N PHE A 54 -49.60 -21.60 53.34
CA PHE A 54 -48.84 -22.81 53.62
C PHE A 54 -48.85 -23.13 55.12
N VAL A 55 -49.29 -24.34 55.43
CA VAL A 55 -49.14 -24.93 56.76
C VAL A 55 -47.84 -25.74 56.75
N ILE A 56 -46.83 -25.27 57.47
CA ILE A 56 -45.58 -26.02 57.66
C ILE A 56 -45.88 -27.16 58.63
N ASN A 57 -46.09 -28.37 58.11
CA ASN A 57 -46.24 -29.56 58.94
C ASN A 57 -44.95 -30.38 58.86
N SER A 58 -44.10 -30.25 59.87
CA SER A 58 -42.97 -31.17 60.06
C SER A 58 -43.53 -32.47 60.63
N HIS A 59 -43.24 -33.62 60.00
CA HIS A 59 -43.65 -34.95 60.49
C HIS A 59 -43.05 -35.35 61.86
N SER A 60 -42.30 -34.45 62.51
CA SER A 60 -41.66 -34.66 63.82
C SER A 60 -41.82 -33.50 64.81
N ALA A 61 -42.83 -32.63 64.67
CA ALA A 61 -43.05 -31.52 65.59
C ALA A 61 -44.35 -31.67 66.42
N ASP A 62 -44.23 -31.75 67.75
CA ASP A 62 -45.34 -31.85 68.73
C ASP A 62 -46.04 -30.49 69.02
N THR A 63 -45.65 -29.41 68.36
CA THR A 63 -46.21 -28.07 68.61
C THR A 63 -46.62 -27.36 67.32
N LYS A 64 -47.92 -27.05 67.26
CA LYS A 64 -48.57 -26.26 66.22
C LYS A 64 -48.38 -24.77 66.55
N VAL A 65 -47.53 -24.07 65.80
CA VAL A 65 -47.40 -22.61 65.93
C VAL A 65 -48.39 -21.95 64.97
N VAL A 66 -49.46 -21.39 65.53
CA VAL A 66 -50.36 -20.48 64.82
C VAL A 66 -49.94 -19.07 65.21
N LEU A 67 -49.43 -18.28 64.26
CA LEU A 67 -49.20 -16.85 64.48
C LEU A 67 -50.56 -16.14 64.36
N HIS A 68 -51.07 -15.64 65.47
CA HIS A 68 -52.10 -14.61 65.48
C HIS A 68 -51.40 -13.27 65.68
N ASP A 69 -51.72 -12.33 64.79
CA ASP A 69 -51.38 -10.93 64.96
C ASP A 69 -52.21 -10.34 66.11
N GLU A 70 -51.64 -9.36 66.79
CA GLU A 70 -52.22 -8.55 67.88
C GLU A 70 -52.11 -9.07 69.35
N GLY A 71 -51.10 -8.54 70.05
CA GLY A 71 -51.33 -7.54 71.12
C GLY A 71 -51.75 -7.99 72.53
N GLU A 72 -50.78 -7.91 73.47
CA GLU A 72 -50.93 -7.64 74.91
C GLU A 72 -51.48 -8.73 75.87
N GLN A 73 -50.60 -9.27 76.73
CA GLN A 73 -50.99 -9.87 78.02
C GLN A 73 -50.24 -9.18 79.17
N LYS A 74 -50.99 -8.40 79.96
CA LYS A 74 -50.57 -7.89 81.29
C LYS A 74 -50.89 -8.95 82.34
N PHE A 75 -49.90 -9.32 83.15
CA PHE A 75 -50.08 -10.01 84.42
C PHE A 75 -50.33 -8.99 85.53
N LEU A 76 -51.38 -9.18 86.33
CA LEU A 76 -51.61 -8.48 87.60
C LEU A 76 -51.42 -9.48 88.76
N ILE A 77 -50.58 -9.12 89.73
CA ILE A 77 -50.41 -9.78 91.04
C ILE A 77 -51.00 -8.82 92.08
N THR A 78 -51.83 -9.33 93.00
CA THR A 78 -52.15 -8.65 94.26
C THR A 78 -52.26 -9.68 95.40
N GLU A 79 -51.65 -9.31 96.54
CA GLU A 79 -51.40 -10.06 97.77
C GLU A 79 -52.67 -10.47 98.54
N VAL A 80 -52.51 -11.52 99.35
CA VAL A 80 -53.46 -11.99 100.37
C VAL A 80 -52.94 -11.51 101.72
N ASP A 81 -53.79 -10.78 102.43
CA ASP A 81 -53.52 -10.22 103.77
C ASP A 81 -54.42 -10.90 104.82
N ASP A 82 -53.93 -10.84 106.06
CA ASP A 82 -54.13 -11.73 107.20
C ASP A 82 -55.56 -11.89 107.76
N ASN A 83 -55.80 -13.04 108.40
CA ASN A 83 -56.88 -13.21 109.38
C ASN A 83 -56.40 -14.05 110.57
N ASP A 84 -56.03 -13.32 111.63
CA ASP A 84 -55.88 -13.80 113.01
C ASP A 84 -57.22 -14.28 113.58
N LYS A 85 -57.21 -15.45 114.24
CA LYS A 85 -58.10 -15.75 115.37
C LYS A 85 -57.42 -16.68 116.37
N ASP A 86 -57.04 -16.09 117.50
CA ASP A 86 -56.71 -16.77 118.75
C ASP A 86 -57.91 -17.53 119.34
N GLY A 87 -57.60 -18.63 120.03
CA GLY A 87 -58.54 -19.51 120.73
C GLY A 87 -57.83 -20.49 121.67
N GLU A 88 -57.42 -19.94 122.81
CA GLU A 88 -56.89 -20.49 124.08
C GLU A 88 -57.45 -21.86 124.56
N SER A 89 -56.56 -22.70 125.16
CA SER A 89 -56.75 -23.56 126.36
C SER A 89 -55.71 -24.71 126.36
N ASP A 90 -54.67 -24.65 127.19
CA ASP A 90 -54.58 -25.24 128.55
C ASP A 90 -54.39 -26.78 128.57
N SER A 91 -53.19 -27.21 128.98
CA SER A 91 -52.87 -28.42 129.77
C SER A 91 -51.40 -28.82 129.57
N GLY A 92 -50.53 -28.20 130.37
CA GLY A 92 -49.14 -28.61 130.50
C GLY A 92 -49.02 -29.78 131.48
N SER A 93 -48.59 -30.95 130.98
CA SER A 93 -47.74 -31.90 131.73
C SER A 93 -47.25 -33.08 130.88
N LEU A 94 -47.20 -32.94 129.54
CA LEU A 94 -46.60 -33.90 128.60
C LEU A 94 -45.70 -33.22 127.54
N ASN A 95 -45.48 -31.90 127.65
CA ASN A 95 -45.09 -31.03 126.52
C ASN A 95 -43.58 -30.82 126.33
N ASN A 96 -42.73 -31.08 127.33
CA ASN A 96 -41.29 -30.81 127.20
C ASN A 96 -40.60 -31.75 126.19
N ASN A 97 -41.00 -33.02 126.11
CA ASN A 97 -40.45 -33.94 125.10
C ASN A 97 -40.92 -33.58 123.68
N ALA A 98 -42.16 -33.11 123.51
CA ALA A 98 -42.69 -32.68 122.21
C ALA A 98 -42.00 -31.40 121.71
N ILE A 99 -41.75 -30.44 122.62
CA ILE A 99 -41.00 -29.22 122.32
C ILE A 99 -39.53 -29.56 121.98
N GLU A 100 -38.92 -30.52 122.67
CA GLU A 100 -37.54 -30.94 122.40
C GLU A 100 -37.39 -31.66 121.04
N GLU A 101 -38.37 -32.50 120.66
CA GLU A 101 -38.46 -33.07 119.31
C GLU A 101 -38.67 -31.99 118.24
N GLU A 102 -39.51 -30.99 118.51
CA GLU A 102 -39.77 -29.87 117.60
C GLU A 102 -38.54 -28.98 117.40
N ILE A 103 -37.79 -28.69 118.47
CA ILE A 103 -36.50 -27.98 118.40
C ILE A 103 -35.51 -28.78 117.55
N LYS A 104 -35.41 -30.10 117.76
CA LYS A 104 -34.52 -30.96 116.98
C LYS A 104 -34.91 -30.99 115.50
N ASN A 105 -36.21 -30.99 115.19
CA ASN A 105 -36.72 -30.92 113.83
C ASN A 105 -36.42 -29.55 113.18
N HIS A 106 -36.62 -28.45 113.90
CA HIS A 106 -36.25 -27.12 113.43
C HIS A 106 -34.74 -26.97 113.21
N GLN A 107 -33.89 -27.51 114.09
CA GLN A 107 -32.44 -27.53 113.89
C GLN A 107 -32.04 -28.33 112.65
N ALA A 108 -32.66 -29.49 112.41
CA ALA A 108 -32.43 -30.26 111.20
C ALA A 108 -32.87 -29.48 109.95
N LYS A 109 -33.99 -28.76 110.02
CA LYS A 109 -34.48 -27.93 108.91
C LYS A 109 -33.58 -26.74 108.63
N ILE A 110 -33.05 -26.08 109.66
CA ILE A 110 -32.07 -25.00 109.53
C ILE A 110 -30.81 -25.53 108.84
N ALA A 111 -30.28 -26.67 109.27
CA ALA A 111 -29.10 -27.27 108.65
C ALA A 111 -29.35 -27.63 107.17
N GLU A 112 -30.53 -28.13 106.82
CA GLU A 112 -30.92 -28.41 105.43
C GLU A 112 -31.01 -27.11 104.60
N LEU A 113 -31.65 -26.07 105.13
CA LEU A 113 -31.75 -24.76 104.47
C LEU A 113 -30.38 -24.09 104.31
N GLU A 114 -29.48 -24.20 105.28
CA GLU A 114 -28.11 -23.71 105.19
C GLU A 114 -27.32 -24.44 104.09
N GLN A 115 -27.50 -25.76 103.95
CA GLN A 115 -26.93 -26.50 102.84
C GLN A 115 -27.50 -26.05 101.50
N GLU A 116 -28.80 -25.80 101.41
CA GLU A 116 -29.44 -25.32 100.19
C GLU A 116 -29.01 -23.90 99.81
N ILE A 117 -28.90 -23.00 100.79
CA ILE A 117 -28.34 -21.65 100.60
C ILE A 117 -26.90 -21.74 100.06
N ASN A 118 -26.07 -22.62 100.62
CA ASN A 118 -24.70 -22.80 100.14
C ASN A 118 -24.66 -23.36 98.70
N LYS A 119 -25.55 -24.30 98.34
CA LYS A 119 -25.67 -24.78 96.95
C LYS A 119 -26.09 -23.66 96.00
N GLN A 120 -27.09 -22.86 96.37
CA GLN A 120 -27.57 -21.75 95.55
C GLN A 120 -26.49 -20.67 95.40
N LYS A 121 -25.73 -20.37 96.45
CA LYS A 121 -24.61 -19.43 96.41
C LYS A 121 -23.53 -19.89 95.43
N ASN A 122 -23.17 -21.17 95.45
CA ASN A 122 -22.23 -21.75 94.49
C ASN A 122 -22.77 -21.69 93.06
N LEU A 123 -24.05 -22.01 92.86
CA LEU A 123 -24.70 -21.92 91.55
C LEU A 123 -24.72 -20.48 90.99
N VAL A 124 -24.96 -19.48 91.84
CA VAL A 124 -24.91 -18.06 91.45
C VAL A 124 -23.48 -17.66 91.08
N ALA A 125 -22.47 -18.10 91.84
CA ALA A 125 -21.07 -17.82 91.51
C ALA A 125 -20.66 -18.44 90.17
N ASP A 126 -21.04 -19.70 89.91
CA ASP A 126 -20.76 -20.39 88.64
C ASP A 126 -21.47 -19.73 87.45
N LYS A 127 -22.74 -19.33 87.62
CA LYS A 127 -23.48 -18.57 86.60
C LYS A 127 -22.88 -17.20 86.35
N SER A 128 -22.44 -16.49 87.39
CA SER A 128 -21.79 -15.19 87.26
C SER A 128 -20.48 -15.31 86.47
N LYS A 129 -19.66 -16.32 86.77
CA LYS A 129 -18.44 -16.61 86.01
C LYS A 129 -18.74 -16.96 84.56
N THR A 130 -19.77 -17.79 84.33
CA THR A 130 -20.21 -18.16 82.97
C THR A 130 -20.67 -16.94 82.17
N ASN A 131 -21.42 -16.03 82.80
CA ASN A 131 -21.85 -14.79 82.14
C ASN A 131 -20.67 -13.90 81.78
N GLN A 132 -19.69 -13.75 82.68
CA GLN A 132 -18.47 -12.98 82.39
C GLN A 132 -17.67 -13.57 81.22
N ASP A 133 -17.55 -14.89 81.15
CA ASP A 133 -16.90 -15.59 80.03
C ASP A 133 -17.67 -15.40 78.71
N LEU A 134 -19.01 -15.41 78.76
CA LEU A 134 -19.86 -15.17 77.59
C LEU A 134 -19.77 -13.72 77.11
N GLU A 135 -19.77 -12.73 78.02
CA GLU A 135 -19.58 -11.32 77.69
C GLU A 135 -18.21 -11.09 77.03
N THR A 136 -17.16 -11.71 77.57
CA THR A 136 -15.81 -11.62 76.97
C THR A 136 -15.77 -12.24 75.57
N LYS A 137 -16.41 -13.40 75.37
CA LYS A 137 -16.53 -14.04 74.06
C LYS A 137 -17.35 -13.21 73.08
N LEU A 138 -18.44 -12.59 73.55
CA LEU A 138 -19.30 -11.73 72.73
C LEU A 138 -18.52 -10.50 72.27
N GLN A 139 -17.78 -9.84 73.17
CA GLN A 139 -16.94 -8.69 72.82
C GLN A 139 -15.88 -9.08 71.79
N ALA A 140 -15.17 -10.19 71.99
CA ALA A 140 -14.18 -10.68 71.03
C ALA A 140 -14.79 -10.99 69.64
N GLN A 141 -16.04 -11.48 69.60
CA GLN A 141 -16.76 -11.68 68.33
C GLN A 141 -17.15 -10.37 67.68
N GLN A 142 -17.62 -9.37 68.46
CA GLN A 142 -17.95 -8.04 67.94
C GLN A 142 -16.72 -7.36 67.33
N ASP A 143 -15.57 -7.43 68.01
CA ASP A 143 -14.32 -6.87 67.50
C ASP A 143 -13.88 -7.56 66.20
N LYS A 144 -14.02 -8.89 66.12
CA LYS A 144 -13.73 -9.66 64.91
C LYS A 144 -14.65 -9.27 63.75
N VAL A 145 -15.95 -9.08 64.00
CA VAL A 145 -16.90 -8.62 62.99
C VAL A 145 -16.52 -7.22 62.48
N GLY A 146 -16.17 -6.29 63.38
CA GLY A 146 -15.71 -4.96 63.00
C GLY A 146 -14.46 -4.98 62.13
N SER A 147 -13.48 -5.84 62.45
CA SER A 147 -12.28 -6.03 61.63
C SER A 147 -12.59 -6.55 60.23
N ILE A 148 -13.48 -7.55 60.13
CA ILE A 148 -13.87 -8.13 58.83
C ILE A 148 -14.62 -7.11 57.97
N GLN A 149 -15.50 -6.31 58.57
CA GLN A 149 -16.22 -5.25 57.85
C GLN A 149 -15.26 -4.22 57.24
N LYS A 150 -14.24 -3.81 58.00
CA LYS A 150 -13.21 -2.89 57.50
C LYS A 150 -12.41 -3.49 56.35
N GLU A 151 -11.99 -4.75 56.47
CA GLU A 151 -11.26 -5.44 55.39
C GLU A 151 -12.12 -5.56 54.11
N LEU A 152 -13.41 -5.85 54.26
CA LEU A 152 -14.35 -5.93 53.13
C LEU A 152 -14.49 -4.57 52.44
N GLU A 153 -14.58 -3.48 53.19
CA GLU A 153 -14.63 -2.13 52.65
C GLU A 153 -13.34 -1.76 51.89
N ASP A 154 -12.18 -2.08 52.45
CA ASP A 154 -10.88 -1.88 51.79
C ASP A 154 -10.78 -2.68 50.48
N LYS A 155 -11.24 -3.93 50.47
CA LYS A 155 -11.27 -4.78 49.27
C LYS A 155 -12.23 -4.26 48.21
N ASN A 156 -13.41 -3.78 48.60
CA ASN A 156 -14.35 -3.16 47.66
C ASN A 156 -13.76 -1.90 47.01
N ASN A 157 -13.05 -1.07 47.77
CA ASN A 157 -12.36 0.09 47.22
C ASN A 157 -11.25 -0.30 46.25
N GLN A 158 -10.48 -1.36 46.55
CA GLN A 158 -9.48 -1.90 45.63
C GLN A 158 -10.11 -2.42 44.33
N ILE A 159 -11.22 -3.16 44.42
CA ILE A 159 -11.95 -3.67 43.24
C ILE A 159 -12.42 -2.51 42.37
N LYS A 160 -13.05 -1.49 42.97
CA LYS A 160 -13.53 -0.32 42.24
C LYS A 160 -12.41 0.41 41.51
N ASN A 161 -11.26 0.60 42.16
CA ASN A 161 -10.08 1.21 41.53
C ASN A 161 -9.54 0.37 40.37
N LEU A 162 -9.52 -0.96 40.51
CA LEU A 162 -9.10 -1.86 39.44
C LEU A 162 -10.09 -1.83 38.26
N GLU A 163 -11.39 -1.78 38.51
CA GLU A 163 -12.42 -1.65 37.47
C GLU A 163 -12.28 -0.33 36.70
N ASP A 164 -12.03 0.78 37.41
CA ASP A 164 -11.85 2.09 36.78
C ASP A 164 -10.56 2.14 35.94
N ASN A 165 -9.46 1.55 36.44
CA ASN A 165 -8.23 1.40 35.67
C ASN A 165 -8.42 0.51 34.44
N PHE A 166 -9.15 -0.60 34.59
CA PHE A 166 -9.44 -1.50 33.48
C PHE A 166 -10.23 -0.78 32.39
N LYS A 167 -11.31 -0.07 32.75
CA LYS A 167 -12.08 0.75 31.79
C LYS A 167 -11.21 1.76 31.06
N LYS A 168 -10.31 2.44 31.77
CA LYS A 168 -9.38 3.41 31.16
C LYS A 168 -8.46 2.74 30.14
N VAL A 169 -7.81 1.63 30.51
CA VAL A 169 -6.93 0.87 29.61
C VAL A 169 -7.70 0.33 28.40
N THR A 170 -8.90 -0.21 28.59
CA THR A 170 -9.74 -0.68 27.49
C THR A 170 -10.09 0.48 26.54
N GLN A 171 -10.51 1.61 27.08
CA GLN A 171 -10.86 2.79 26.28
C GLN A 171 -9.65 3.36 25.51
N ASP A 172 -8.47 3.39 26.13
CA ASP A 172 -7.24 3.84 25.48
C ASP A 172 -6.80 2.85 24.39
N SER A 173 -7.02 1.54 24.58
CA SER A 173 -6.76 0.52 23.54
C SER A 173 -7.77 0.54 22.39
N GLU A 174 -9.03 0.88 22.64
CA GLU A 174 -10.06 0.99 21.60
C GLU A 174 -9.93 2.30 20.79
N LYS A 175 -9.38 3.36 21.40
CA LYS A 175 -9.02 4.62 20.73
C LYS A 175 -7.66 4.56 20.04
N SER A 176 -7.07 3.38 19.90
CA SER A 176 -5.71 3.17 19.39
C SER A 176 -5.50 3.86 18.04
N ASP A 177 -4.84 5.03 18.07
CA ASP A 177 -4.24 5.73 16.94
C ASP A 177 -3.43 4.77 16.05
N ASN A 178 -2.87 3.69 16.62
CA ASN A 178 -2.14 2.67 15.87
C ASN A 178 -2.96 1.99 14.77
N SER A 179 -4.29 1.89 14.89
CA SER A 179 -5.12 1.26 13.83
C SER A 179 -5.25 2.19 12.62
N ASP A 180 -5.45 3.47 12.87
CA ASP A 180 -5.56 4.47 11.81
C ASP A 180 -4.19 4.82 11.23
N GLU A 181 -3.14 4.83 12.07
CA GLU A 181 -1.75 4.93 11.64
C GLU A 181 -1.35 3.73 10.76
N LEU A 182 -1.71 2.49 11.14
CA LEU A 182 -1.49 1.31 10.28
C LEU A 182 -2.26 1.41 8.95
N LYS A 183 -3.50 1.91 8.95
CA LYS A 183 -4.26 2.12 7.71
C LYS A 183 -3.58 3.17 6.83
N ASN A 184 -3.17 4.29 7.40
CA ASN A 184 -2.48 5.37 6.69
C ASN A 184 -1.14 4.87 6.12
N LEU A 185 -0.33 4.19 6.94
CA LEU A 185 0.94 3.62 6.51
C LEU A 185 0.74 2.60 5.40
N ASN A 186 -0.33 1.79 5.46
CA ASN A 186 -0.68 0.86 4.40
C ASN A 186 -1.16 1.56 3.11
N GLN A 187 -1.86 2.70 3.21
CA GLN A 187 -2.24 3.52 2.06
C GLN A 187 -1.01 4.18 1.41
N GLU A 188 -0.10 4.72 2.22
CA GLU A 188 1.17 5.27 1.77
C GLU A 188 2.04 4.21 1.10
N LEU A 189 2.15 3.02 1.70
CA LEU A 189 2.88 1.89 1.13
C LEU A 189 2.31 1.47 -0.23
N ASN A 190 0.99 1.38 -0.37
CA ASN A 190 0.35 1.06 -1.64
C ASN A 190 0.57 2.15 -2.70
N SER A 191 0.55 3.42 -2.29
CA SER A 191 0.80 4.55 -3.18
C SER A 191 2.25 4.58 -3.66
N ALA A 192 3.20 4.30 -2.76
CA ALA A 192 4.62 4.16 -3.08
C ALA A 192 4.84 2.98 -4.03
N TYR A 193 4.24 1.82 -3.78
CA TYR A 193 4.32 0.63 -4.64
C TYR A 193 3.83 0.92 -6.06
N ASN A 194 2.68 1.58 -6.20
CA ASN A 194 2.15 1.97 -7.51
C ASN A 194 3.06 2.98 -8.22
N SER A 195 3.67 3.91 -7.47
CA SER A 195 4.61 4.88 -8.03
C SER A 195 5.88 4.20 -8.54
N ILE A 196 6.44 3.25 -7.79
CA ILE A 196 7.60 2.44 -8.19
C ILE A 196 7.28 1.67 -9.47
N LYS A 197 6.14 0.96 -9.51
CA LYS A 197 5.71 0.20 -10.70
C LYS A 197 5.58 1.08 -11.94
N ASN A 198 5.07 2.31 -11.79
CA ASN A 198 4.99 3.27 -12.89
C ASN A 198 6.36 3.75 -13.36
N LEU A 199 7.30 3.95 -12.44
CA LEU A 199 8.68 4.32 -12.77
C LEU A 199 9.42 3.19 -13.48
N GLU A 200 9.25 1.95 -13.04
CA GLU A 200 9.81 0.76 -13.69
C GLU A 200 9.31 0.62 -15.13
N ASN A 201 8.01 0.83 -15.36
CA ASN A 201 7.44 0.83 -16.72
C ASN A 201 8.07 1.94 -17.60
N LYS A 202 8.16 3.17 -17.08
CA LYS A 202 8.81 4.28 -17.80
C LYS A 202 10.28 4.01 -18.09
N GLN A 203 10.99 3.37 -17.17
CA GLN A 203 12.37 2.96 -17.38
C GLN A 203 12.48 1.93 -18.51
N SER A 204 11.58 0.95 -18.56
CA SER A 204 11.54 -0.03 -19.65
C SER A 204 11.24 0.60 -21.02
N GLU A 205 10.33 1.59 -21.07
CA GLU A 205 10.03 2.35 -22.28
C GLU A 205 11.24 3.17 -22.74
N LEU A 206 11.91 3.86 -21.81
CA LEU A 206 13.11 4.64 -22.11
C LEU A 206 14.27 3.76 -22.58
N SER A 207 14.49 2.60 -21.95
CA SER A 207 15.52 1.65 -22.41
C SER A 207 15.28 1.19 -23.84
N SER A 208 14.04 0.83 -24.19
CA SER A 208 13.66 0.45 -25.56
C SER A 208 13.94 1.60 -26.56
N LEU A 209 13.61 2.84 -26.18
CA LEU A 209 13.86 4.01 -27.03
C LEU A 209 15.36 4.28 -27.22
N VAL A 210 16.16 4.10 -26.18
CA VAL A 210 17.63 4.23 -26.26
C VAL A 210 18.20 3.22 -27.24
N GLU A 211 17.80 1.94 -27.14
CA GLU A 211 18.24 0.89 -28.07
C GLU A 211 17.89 1.21 -29.53
N GLU A 212 16.67 1.73 -29.78
CA GLU A 212 16.24 2.17 -31.10
C GLU A 212 17.12 3.31 -31.63
N LYS A 213 17.40 4.33 -30.81
CA LYS A 213 18.24 5.46 -31.20
C LYS A 213 19.70 5.05 -31.42
N GLU A 214 20.24 4.14 -30.62
CA GLU A 214 21.57 3.58 -30.83
C GLU A 214 21.68 2.79 -32.15
N LYS A 215 20.63 2.05 -32.52
CA LYS A 215 20.56 1.38 -33.82
C LYS A 215 20.55 2.40 -34.96
N TYR A 216 19.74 3.45 -34.84
CA TYR A 216 19.67 4.52 -35.84
C TYR A 216 21.00 5.26 -36.00
N ILE A 217 21.70 5.56 -34.90
CA ILE A 217 23.04 6.18 -34.92
C ILE A 217 24.04 5.26 -35.64
N ARG A 218 24.01 3.95 -35.39
CA ARG A 218 24.86 2.99 -36.11
C ARG A 218 24.59 3.02 -37.61
N GLU A 219 23.33 2.96 -38.03
CA GLU A 219 22.94 3.03 -39.45
C GLU A 219 23.38 4.33 -40.12
N LEU A 220 23.27 5.47 -39.44
CA LEU A 220 23.76 6.76 -39.95
C LEU A 220 25.29 6.80 -40.03
N THR A 221 25.97 6.21 -39.05
CA THR A 221 27.43 6.12 -39.03
C THR A 221 27.94 5.29 -40.21
N ASP A 222 27.31 4.14 -40.46
CA ASP A 222 27.65 3.28 -41.60
C ASP A 222 27.44 4.02 -42.93
N LYS A 223 26.30 4.71 -43.09
CA LYS A 223 26.03 5.55 -44.28
C LYS A 223 27.04 6.68 -44.45
N PHE A 224 27.49 7.28 -43.35
CA PHE A 224 28.51 8.30 -43.40
C PHE A 224 29.85 7.73 -43.89
N PHE A 225 30.25 6.54 -43.42
CA PHE A 225 31.47 5.89 -43.89
C PHE A 225 31.38 5.48 -45.37
N THR A 226 30.25 4.96 -45.83
CA THR A 226 30.08 4.62 -47.26
C THR A 226 30.17 5.88 -48.13
N LEU A 227 29.46 6.95 -47.77
CA LEU A 227 29.51 8.21 -48.51
C LEU A 227 30.91 8.84 -48.49
N LYS A 228 31.61 8.77 -47.36
CA LYS A 228 32.99 9.25 -47.25
C LYS A 228 33.92 8.51 -48.20
N GLU A 229 33.77 7.20 -48.33
CA GLU A 229 34.58 6.40 -49.25
C GLU A 229 34.21 6.66 -50.72
N GLU A 230 32.91 6.84 -51.03
CA GLU A 230 32.46 7.24 -52.36
C GLU A 230 33.05 8.60 -52.78
N VAL A 231 33.03 9.60 -51.89
CA VAL A 231 33.64 10.92 -52.14
C VAL A 231 35.14 10.78 -52.40
N LYS A 232 35.85 10.04 -51.55
CA LYS A 232 37.30 9.81 -51.71
C LYS A 232 37.62 9.12 -53.05
N ASN A 233 36.81 8.16 -53.46
CA ASN A 233 36.97 7.50 -54.76
C ASN A 233 36.67 8.44 -55.93
N SER A 234 35.74 9.38 -55.78
CA SER A 234 35.45 10.39 -56.80
C SER A 234 36.56 11.45 -56.93
N ASP A 235 37.21 11.81 -55.81
CA ASP A 235 38.35 12.73 -55.80
C ASP A 235 39.61 12.07 -56.38
N ASN A 236 39.77 10.76 -56.20
CA ASN A 236 40.82 9.94 -56.81
C ASN A 236 40.59 9.66 -58.30
N ASN A 237 40.16 10.67 -59.06
CA ASN A 237 39.98 10.61 -60.51
C ASN A 237 41.34 10.63 -61.26
N GLU A 238 42.35 9.97 -60.71
CA GLU A 238 43.69 9.77 -61.28
C GLU A 238 43.59 9.13 -62.67
N GLN A 239 42.58 8.29 -62.89
CA GLN A 239 42.27 7.75 -64.21
C GLN A 239 41.90 8.85 -65.21
N LEU A 240 41.00 9.79 -64.85
CA LEU A 240 40.70 10.92 -65.72
C LEU A 240 41.93 11.81 -65.94
N SER A 241 42.73 12.07 -64.90
CA SER A 241 43.96 12.87 -65.03
C SER A 241 44.94 12.22 -66.00
N SER A 242 45.16 10.90 -65.87
CA SER A 242 46.03 10.11 -66.76
C SER A 242 45.52 10.13 -68.20
N ILE A 243 44.21 9.95 -68.41
CA ILE A 243 43.59 10.04 -69.74
C ILE A 243 43.76 11.44 -70.34
N ILE A 244 43.53 12.49 -69.55
CA ILE A 244 43.73 13.88 -69.99
C ILE A 244 45.18 14.11 -70.42
N ASP A 245 46.15 13.61 -69.66
CA ASP A 245 47.58 13.81 -69.99
C ASP A 245 48.01 12.99 -71.21
N GLN A 246 47.47 11.78 -71.39
CA GLN A 246 47.64 11.01 -72.63
C GLN A 246 47.07 11.74 -73.84
N LEU A 247 45.84 12.23 -73.76
CA LEU A 247 45.20 12.99 -74.84
C LEU A 247 45.95 14.28 -75.16
N LYS A 248 46.47 15.00 -74.15
CA LYS A 248 47.33 16.18 -74.35
C LYS A 248 48.59 15.82 -75.14
N LYS A 249 49.24 14.70 -74.81
CA LYS A 249 50.43 14.23 -75.52
C LYS A 249 50.11 13.87 -76.95
N GLU A 250 49.02 13.13 -77.18
CA GLU A 250 48.58 12.75 -78.52
C GLU A 250 48.24 13.99 -79.39
N ILE A 251 47.56 14.99 -78.81
CA ILE A 251 47.31 16.28 -79.48
C ILE A 251 48.62 16.99 -79.82
N ALA A 252 49.62 16.98 -78.93
CA ALA A 252 50.92 17.59 -79.19
C ALA A 252 51.65 16.89 -80.36
N ASP A 253 51.64 15.56 -80.39
CA ASP A 253 52.24 14.76 -81.45
C ASP A 253 51.53 15.03 -82.80
N TYR A 254 50.19 15.06 -82.84
CA TYR A 254 49.45 15.41 -84.06
C TYR A 254 49.73 16.84 -84.51
N ARG A 255 49.84 17.81 -83.60
CA ARG A 255 50.21 19.19 -83.94
C ARG A 255 51.60 19.26 -84.58
N GLN A 256 52.57 18.48 -84.09
CA GLN A 256 53.91 18.42 -84.67
C GLN A 256 53.89 17.78 -86.07
N GLN A 257 53.14 16.69 -86.25
CA GLN A 257 52.97 16.04 -87.55
C GLN A 257 52.34 16.99 -88.58
N VAL A 258 51.29 17.72 -88.19
CA VAL A 258 50.64 18.73 -89.05
C VAL A 258 51.62 19.84 -89.40
N ALA A 259 52.39 20.37 -88.45
CA ALA A 259 53.39 21.39 -88.70
C ALA A 259 54.47 20.91 -89.70
N HIS A 260 54.95 19.68 -89.54
CA HIS A 260 55.90 19.08 -90.48
C HIS A 260 55.31 18.93 -91.88
N LYS A 261 54.07 18.44 -92.00
CA LYS A 261 53.38 18.30 -93.29
C LYS A 261 53.13 19.64 -93.97
N GLU A 262 52.84 20.70 -93.22
CA GLU A 262 52.70 22.04 -93.80
C GLU A 262 54.05 22.59 -94.29
N GLN A 263 55.14 22.37 -93.55
CA GLN A 263 56.50 22.72 -94.02
C GLN A 263 56.86 21.97 -95.31
N GLU A 264 56.58 20.67 -95.38
CA GLU A 264 56.82 19.82 -96.56
C GLU A 264 56.03 20.32 -97.77
N LYS A 265 54.75 20.67 -97.59
CA LYS A 265 53.89 21.26 -98.62
C LYS A 265 54.43 22.60 -99.12
N VAL A 266 54.86 23.50 -98.22
CA VAL A 266 55.46 24.79 -98.60
C VAL A 266 56.73 24.57 -99.41
N ALA A 267 57.61 23.67 -98.97
CA ALA A 267 58.85 23.34 -99.68
C ALA A 267 58.58 22.77 -101.09
N LEU A 268 57.62 21.85 -101.22
CA LEU A 268 57.19 21.30 -102.51
C LEU A 268 56.64 22.40 -103.44
N SER A 269 55.79 23.29 -102.92
CA SER A 269 55.24 24.41 -103.69
C SER A 269 56.34 25.36 -104.20
N GLN A 270 57.31 25.71 -103.34
CA GLN A 270 58.45 26.53 -103.72
C GLN A 270 59.34 25.84 -104.78
N ASN A 271 59.61 24.54 -104.62
CA ASN A 271 60.37 23.77 -105.59
C ASN A 271 59.66 23.74 -106.95
N TYR A 272 58.36 23.46 -106.96
CA TYR A 272 57.53 23.46 -108.17
C TYR A 272 57.58 24.83 -108.88
N ALA A 273 57.38 25.92 -108.14
CA ALA A 273 57.46 27.28 -108.69
C ALA A 273 58.86 27.58 -109.27
N THR A 274 59.92 27.17 -108.58
CA THR A 274 61.31 27.36 -109.05
C THR A 274 61.59 26.58 -110.33
N LYS A 275 61.13 25.33 -110.40
CA LYS A 275 61.27 24.48 -111.58
C LYS A 275 60.47 25.02 -112.76
N GLN A 276 59.23 25.45 -112.52
CA GLN A 276 58.38 26.06 -113.53
C GLN A 276 59.00 27.35 -114.07
N ASN A 277 59.50 28.23 -113.20
CA ASN A 277 60.21 29.44 -113.59
C ASN A 277 61.48 29.14 -114.41
N SER A 278 62.25 28.11 -114.04
CA SER A 278 63.44 27.69 -114.78
C SER A 278 63.08 27.20 -116.19
N ILE A 279 61.99 26.43 -116.34
CA ILE A 279 61.48 25.98 -117.64
C ILE A 279 61.02 27.18 -118.47
N ILE A 280 60.23 28.09 -117.89
CA ILE A 280 59.76 29.30 -118.59
C ILE A 280 60.94 30.15 -119.06
N GLN A 281 61.96 30.36 -118.21
CA GLN A 281 63.17 31.09 -118.59
C GLN A 281 63.94 30.39 -119.71
N GLY A 282 64.09 29.05 -119.65
CA GLY A 282 64.72 28.26 -120.70
C GLY A 282 64.00 28.39 -122.05
N LEU A 283 62.68 28.15 -122.06
CA LEU A 283 61.84 28.29 -123.25
C LEU A 283 61.83 29.73 -123.79
N THR A 284 61.84 30.73 -122.91
CA THR A 284 61.92 32.14 -123.33
C THR A 284 63.23 32.44 -124.05
N LYS A 285 64.36 31.97 -123.50
CA LYS A 285 65.69 32.10 -124.15
C LYS A 285 65.73 31.41 -125.51
N GLU A 286 65.28 30.15 -125.58
CA GLU A 286 65.24 29.38 -126.82
C GLU A 286 64.35 30.07 -127.88
N ASN A 287 63.16 30.55 -127.48
CA ASN A 287 62.26 31.27 -128.37
C ASN A 287 62.87 32.60 -128.86
N THR A 288 63.62 33.32 -128.02
CA THR A 288 64.37 34.50 -128.47
C THR A 288 65.49 34.17 -129.47
N GLN A 289 66.21 33.06 -129.27
CA GLN A 289 67.24 32.59 -130.20
C GLN A 289 66.62 32.19 -131.55
N LEU A 290 65.55 31.40 -131.54
CA LEU A 290 64.84 30.99 -132.74
C LEU A 290 64.26 32.20 -133.51
N LYS A 291 63.78 33.23 -132.81
CA LYS A 291 63.35 34.49 -133.45
C LYS A 291 64.51 35.22 -134.13
N GLN A 292 65.68 35.30 -133.49
CA GLN A 292 66.87 35.91 -134.07
C GLN A 292 67.36 35.12 -135.29
N GLU A 293 67.39 33.79 -135.19
CA GLU A 293 67.76 32.90 -136.30
C GLU A 293 66.80 33.05 -137.48
N ASN A 294 65.49 33.04 -137.24
CA ASN A 294 64.48 33.32 -138.27
C ASN A 294 64.65 34.71 -138.90
N ALA A 295 64.96 35.74 -138.10
CA ALA A 295 65.24 37.07 -138.65
C ALA A 295 66.48 37.07 -139.56
N ASN A 296 67.54 36.37 -139.18
CA ASN A 296 68.74 36.20 -139.98
C ASN A 296 68.47 35.41 -141.27
N LEU A 297 67.72 34.32 -141.18
CA LEU A 297 67.29 33.51 -142.33
C LEU A 297 66.42 34.32 -143.29
N ASN A 298 65.43 35.06 -142.77
CA ASN A 298 64.58 35.95 -143.57
C ASN A 298 65.38 37.04 -144.28
N LYS A 299 66.36 37.65 -143.60
CA LYS A 299 67.28 38.61 -144.22
C LYS A 299 68.06 37.97 -145.37
N ARG A 300 68.60 36.77 -145.15
CA ARG A 300 69.32 36.00 -146.18
C ARG A 300 68.41 35.61 -147.36
N LEU A 301 67.13 35.32 -147.09
CA LEU A 301 66.10 35.07 -148.11
C LEU A 301 65.83 36.33 -148.95
N MET A 302 65.70 37.49 -148.30
CA MET A 302 65.55 38.78 -149.01
C MET A 302 66.77 39.09 -149.87
N ASP A 303 67.98 38.86 -149.36
CA ASP A 303 69.23 39.04 -150.12
C ASP A 303 69.26 38.10 -151.34
N LEU A 304 68.90 36.83 -151.17
CA LEU A 304 68.82 35.86 -152.26
C LEU A 304 67.72 36.19 -153.27
N GLN A 305 66.54 36.65 -152.84
CA GLN A 305 65.48 37.11 -153.73
C GLN A 305 65.89 38.34 -154.52
N SER A 306 66.61 39.27 -153.89
CA SER A 306 67.20 40.43 -154.56
C SER A 306 68.20 39.99 -155.64
N VAL A 307 69.12 39.08 -155.32
CA VAL A 307 70.07 38.50 -156.28
C VAL A 307 69.36 37.74 -157.41
N ALA A 308 68.33 36.94 -157.08
CA ALA A 308 67.53 36.21 -158.07
C ALA A 308 66.78 37.17 -159.00
N SER A 309 66.19 38.24 -158.48
CA SER A 309 65.52 39.28 -159.29
C SER A 309 66.50 40.02 -160.20
N ILE A 310 67.72 40.29 -159.72
CA ILE A 310 68.81 40.82 -160.57
C ILE A 310 69.14 39.82 -161.68
N GLY A 311 69.30 38.53 -161.33
CA GLY A 311 69.54 37.45 -162.28
C GLY A 311 68.44 37.34 -163.32
N GLU A 312 67.17 37.40 -162.91
CA GLU A 312 66.00 37.33 -163.79
C GLU A 312 65.90 38.56 -164.70
N LYS A 313 66.20 39.77 -164.20
CA LYS A 313 66.32 40.98 -165.04
C LYS A 313 67.45 40.87 -166.05
N MET A 314 68.60 40.30 -165.67
CA MET A 314 69.70 40.06 -166.62
C MET A 314 69.33 39.00 -167.66
N LEU A 315 68.63 37.93 -167.26
CA LEU A 315 68.12 36.90 -168.15
C LEU A 315 67.08 37.45 -169.14
N ASN A 316 66.16 38.30 -168.69
CA ASN A 316 65.19 38.96 -169.55
C ASN A 316 65.86 39.96 -170.50
N LYS A 317 66.88 40.72 -170.04
CA LYS A 317 67.71 41.53 -170.93
C LYS A 317 68.39 40.68 -171.99
N TRP A 318 69.03 39.57 -171.60
CA TRP A 318 69.71 38.64 -172.50
C TRP A 318 68.74 38.02 -173.52
N ARG A 319 67.55 37.56 -173.09
CA ARG A 319 66.49 37.04 -173.96
C ARG A 319 65.99 38.08 -174.96
N ASN A 320 65.88 39.35 -174.55
CA ASN A 320 65.44 40.43 -175.43
C ASN A 320 66.54 40.89 -176.41
N THR A 321 67.82 40.78 -176.05
CA THR A 321 68.93 41.10 -176.96
C THR A 321 69.25 40.00 -177.98
N ASN A 322 68.85 38.74 -177.75
CA ASN A 322 69.14 37.61 -178.65
C ASN A 322 67.95 37.23 -179.57
N ASN A 323 66.91 38.06 -179.67
CA ASN A 323 65.72 37.81 -180.50
C ASN A 323 65.58 38.79 -181.69
N TYR A 324 66.68 39.37 -182.16
CA TYR A 324 66.77 40.13 -183.41
C TYR A 324 67.91 39.62 -184.27
#